data_AF-A0A816F5B1-F1
#
_entry.id   AF-A0A816F5B1-F1
#
_cell.length_a   1.000
_cell.length_b   1.000
_cell.length_c   1.000
_cell.angle_alpha   90.00
_cell.angle_beta   90.00
_cell.angle_gamma   90.00
#
_symmetry.space_group_name_H-M   'P 1'
#
loop_
_entity.id
_entity.type
_entity.pdbx_description
1 polymer ?
#
loop_
_entity_poly.entity_id
_entity_poly.type
_entity_poly.pdbx_seq_one_letter_code
_entity_poly.pdbx_strand_id
1 'polypeptide(L)'
;GRGDAANQLNYPQGLFIDDDQTVVIADYWNDRILQWKNGDTTDGYVVAGGKGKGDGLHQLNHPRDVLIDKETDSLIICDRDNRRVVRWSRRSGTTQGEILIDNIDCYGLAMDEQEY
;
A
#
# COMPACT_ATOMS: atom_id res chain seq x y z
N GLY A 1 6.79 16.81 3.46
CA GLY A 1 7.72 16.87 4.61
C GLY A 1 7.53 15.65 5.50
N ARG A 2 8.28 15.51 6.61
CA ARG A 2 8.07 14.40 7.56
C ARG A 2 6.84 14.66 8.44
N GLY A 3 5.95 13.67 8.55
CA GLY A 3 4.78 13.71 9.43
C GLY A 3 3.66 12.78 8.95
N ASP A 4 2.45 12.96 9.46
CA ASP A 4 1.28 12.09 9.25
C ASP A 4 0.12 12.78 8.52
N ALA A 5 0.26 14.06 8.15
CA ALA A 5 -0.71 14.73 7.27
C ALA A 5 -0.80 14.04 5.90
N ALA A 6 -1.87 14.31 5.15
CA ALA A 6 -2.11 13.71 3.84
C ALA A 6 -0.99 14.02 2.81
N ASN A 7 -0.28 15.13 2.99
CA ASN A 7 0.84 15.57 2.16
C ASN A 7 2.22 15.33 2.81
N GLN A 8 2.27 14.45 3.82
CA GLN A 8 3.48 14.11 4.56
C GLN A 8 3.68 12.60 4.58
N LEU A 9 4.95 12.20 4.68
CA LEU A 9 5.38 10.82 4.76
C LEU A 9 6.30 10.65 5.97
N ASN A 10 6.39 9.44 6.52
CA ASN A 10 7.23 9.11 7.65
C ASN A 10 7.97 7.79 7.36
N TYR A 11 9.21 7.93 6.87
CA TYR A 11 10.10 6.83 6.48
C TYR A 11 9.50 5.92 5.38
N PRO A 12 9.10 6.47 4.22
CA PRO A 12 8.56 5.67 3.13
C PRO A 12 9.58 4.64 2.67
N GLN A 13 9.17 3.38 2.48
CA GLN A 13 10.07 2.25 2.19
C GLN A 13 9.95 1.72 0.76
N GLY A 14 8.74 1.64 0.23
CA GLY A 14 8.45 1.11 -1.10
C GLY A 14 7.44 1.98 -1.83
N LEU A 15 7.50 1.96 -3.15
CA LEU A 15 6.60 2.70 -4.02
C LEU A 15 6.40 1.95 -5.34
N PHE A 16 5.26 2.22 -5.96
CA PHE A 16 4.96 1.76 -7.32
C PHE A 16 4.34 2.91 -8.12
N ILE A 17 4.62 2.93 -9.42
CA ILE A 17 4.07 3.90 -10.36
C ILE A 17 3.36 3.13 -11.46
N ASP A 18 2.06 3.41 -11.62
CA ASP A 18 1.22 2.81 -12.66
C ASP A 18 1.34 3.56 -14.01
N ASP A 19 0.79 3.00 -15.08
CA ASP A 19 0.86 3.56 -16.45
C ASP A 19 0.22 4.95 -16.54
N ASP A 20 -0.82 5.18 -15.73
CA ASP A 20 -1.49 6.48 -15.59
C ASP A 20 -0.69 7.48 -14.72
N GLN A 21 0.57 7.17 -14.40
CA GLN A 21 1.44 7.91 -13.50
C GLN A 21 0.83 8.10 -12.10
N THR A 22 -0.01 7.14 -11.67
CA THR A 22 -0.48 7.06 -10.29
C THR A 22 0.66 6.54 -9.43
N VAL A 23 1.01 7.26 -8.38
CA VAL A 23 2.08 6.89 -7.44
C VAL A 23 1.43 6.34 -6.17
N VAL A 24 1.80 5.13 -5.77
CA VAL A 24 1.45 4.56 -4.46
C VAL A 24 2.71 4.39 -3.62
N ILE A 25 2.64 4.73 -2.33
CA ILE A 25 3.78 4.74 -1.42
C ILE A 25 3.42 4.02 -0.13
N ALA A 26 4.27 3.10 0.30
CA ALA A 26 4.23 2.47 1.61
C ALA A 26 4.82 3.42 2.66
N ASP A 27 3.95 4.07 3.43
CA ASP A 27 4.30 5.05 4.46
C ASP A 27 4.53 4.35 5.80
N TYR A 28 5.72 3.78 5.93
CA TYR A 28 6.08 2.76 6.91
C TYR A 28 5.70 3.12 8.36
N TRP A 29 6.13 4.27 8.88
CA TRP A 29 5.86 4.63 10.28
C TRP A 29 4.47 5.23 10.52
N ASN A 30 3.68 5.43 9.46
CA ASN A 30 2.30 5.87 9.56
C ASN A 30 1.30 4.73 9.27
N ASP A 31 1.78 3.49 9.09
CA ASP A 31 0.97 2.27 8.95
C ASP A 31 -0.12 2.38 7.87
N ARG A 32 0.24 2.97 6.73
CA ARG A 32 -0.69 3.26 5.63
C ARG A 32 -0.02 3.17 4.27
N ILE A 33 -0.85 3.00 3.24
CA ILE A 33 -0.47 3.25 1.85
C ILE A 33 -1.15 4.55 1.41
N LEU A 34 -0.34 5.47 0.87
CA LEU A 34 -0.83 6.70 0.26
C LEU A 34 -0.76 6.62 -1.27
N GLN A 35 -1.73 7.25 -1.94
CA GLN A 35 -1.78 7.37 -3.39
C GLN A 35 -1.80 8.84 -3.81
N TRP A 36 -1.06 9.19 -4.86
CA TRP A 36 -1.19 10.44 -5.61
C TRP A 36 -1.53 10.14 -7.06
N LYS A 37 -2.49 10.88 -7.62
CA LYS A 37 -2.76 10.84 -9.06
C LYS A 37 -1.79 11.78 -9.78
N ASN A 38 -1.53 11.49 -11.05
CA ASN A 38 -0.72 12.37 -11.88
C ASN A 38 -1.24 13.82 -11.84
N GLY A 39 -0.34 14.77 -11.59
CA GLY A 39 -0.65 16.19 -11.47
C GLY A 39 -1.26 16.63 -10.14
N ASP A 40 -1.64 15.72 -9.24
CA ASP A 40 -2.03 16.07 -7.87
C ASP A 40 -0.78 16.15 -6.98
N THR A 41 -0.46 17.36 -6.54
CA THR A 41 0.69 17.65 -5.68
C THR A 41 0.28 18.13 -4.29
N THR A 42 -1.03 18.21 -4.02
CA THR A 42 -1.52 18.85 -2.80
C THR A 42 -1.57 17.86 -1.66
N ASP A 43 -2.38 16.81 -1.79
CA ASP A 43 -2.64 15.82 -0.74
C ASP A 43 -2.65 14.40 -1.33
N GLY A 44 -2.17 13.44 -0.55
CA GLY A 44 -2.30 12.01 -0.85
C GLY A 44 -3.59 11.43 -0.28
N TYR A 45 -4.05 10.35 -0.90
CA TYR A 45 -5.24 9.62 -0.47
C TYR A 45 -4.82 8.33 0.23
N VAL A 46 -5.33 8.09 1.45
CA VAL A 46 -5.12 6.81 2.14
C VAL A 46 -5.95 5.75 1.41
N VAL A 47 -5.27 4.80 0.78
CA VAL A 47 -5.90 3.73 -0.01
C VAL A 47 -5.86 2.37 0.68
N ALA A 48 -5.03 2.21 1.71
CA ALA A 48 -4.98 1.05 2.59
C ALA A 48 -4.39 1.44 3.97
N GLY A 49 -4.80 0.74 5.02
CA GLY A 49 -4.37 1.03 6.39
C GLY A 49 -4.87 2.39 6.92
N GLY A 50 -4.03 3.09 7.69
CA GLY A 50 -4.35 4.42 8.23
C GLY A 50 -5.37 4.43 9.38
N LYS A 51 -5.70 3.25 9.93
CA LYS A 51 -6.57 3.07 11.12
C LYS A 51 -5.75 2.71 12.36
N GLY A 52 -4.54 3.25 12.42
CA GLY A 52 -3.52 2.88 13.39
C GLY A 52 -2.90 1.51 13.10
N LYS A 53 -1.72 1.31 13.69
CA LYS A 53 -1.00 0.03 13.69
C LYS A 53 -1.86 -1.10 14.25
N GLY A 54 -1.87 -2.24 13.58
CA GLY A 54 -2.47 -3.48 14.08
C GLY A 54 -2.49 -4.61 13.05
N ASP A 55 -3.01 -5.76 13.47
CA ASP A 55 -3.08 -7.00 12.68
C ASP A 55 -4.47 -7.28 12.10
N GLY A 56 -5.48 -6.48 12.45
CA GLY A 56 -6.80 -6.54 11.85
C GLY A 56 -6.74 -6.37 10.33
N LEU A 57 -7.71 -6.94 9.60
CA LEU A 57 -7.73 -6.85 8.14
C LEU A 57 -7.88 -5.41 7.61
N HIS A 58 -8.34 -4.49 8.45
CA HIS A 58 -8.46 -3.05 8.13
C HIS A 58 -7.25 -2.23 8.61
N GLN A 59 -6.21 -2.89 9.12
CA GLN A 59 -5.00 -2.27 9.65
C GLN A 59 -3.77 -2.83 8.92
N LEU A 60 -2.70 -2.05 8.95
CA LEU A 60 -1.37 -2.46 8.53
C LEU A 60 -0.42 -2.25 9.72
N ASN A 61 0.76 -2.83 9.64
CA ASN A 61 1.81 -2.68 10.61
C ASN A 61 3.15 -2.62 9.88
N HIS A 62 3.66 -1.40 9.76
CA HIS A 62 4.91 -1.11 9.07
C HIS A 62 4.97 -1.68 7.63
N PRO A 63 4.04 -1.27 6.74
CA PRO A 63 4.05 -1.73 5.35
C PRO A 63 5.39 -1.33 4.71
N ARG A 64 6.09 -2.31 4.12
CA ARG A 64 7.42 -2.09 3.56
C ARG A 64 7.40 -1.83 2.07
N ASP A 65 6.49 -2.49 1.36
CA ASP A 65 6.43 -2.42 -0.09
C ASP A 65 4.99 -2.56 -0.58
N VAL A 66 4.73 -2.08 -1.78
CA VAL A 66 3.41 -2.10 -2.41
C VAL A 66 3.55 -2.12 -3.93
N LEU A 67 2.70 -2.91 -4.61
CA LEU A 67 2.50 -2.83 -6.06
C LEU A 67 1.02 -2.83 -6.41
N ILE A 68 0.70 -2.44 -7.64
CA ILE A 68 -0.66 -2.51 -8.18
C ILE A 68 -0.77 -3.77 -9.04
N ASP A 69 -1.75 -4.60 -8.71
CA ASP A 69 -2.24 -5.65 -9.59
C ASP A 69 -3.36 -5.08 -10.47
N LYS A 70 -3.02 -4.84 -11.75
CA LYS A 70 -3.92 -4.27 -12.76
C LYS A 70 -5.05 -5.23 -13.13
N GLU A 71 -4.81 -6.55 -13.10
CA GLU A 71 -5.82 -7.55 -13.49
C GLU A 71 -6.98 -7.56 -12.50
N THR A 72 -6.66 -7.48 -11.21
CA THR A 72 -7.68 -7.51 -10.15
C THR A 72 -8.10 -6.13 -9.65
N ASP A 73 -7.45 -5.05 -10.11
CA ASP A 73 -7.55 -3.69 -9.60
C ASP A 73 -7.37 -3.64 -8.06
N SER A 74 -6.23 -4.16 -7.62
CA SER A 74 -5.89 -4.28 -6.20
C SER A 74 -4.47 -3.80 -5.90
N LEU A 75 -4.24 -3.40 -4.66
CA LEU A 75 -2.90 -3.26 -4.09
C LEU A 75 -2.44 -4.60 -3.55
N ILE A 76 -1.20 -4.98 -3.83
CA ILE A 76 -0.51 -6.07 -3.12
C ILE A 76 0.49 -5.41 -2.17
N ILE A 77 0.34 -5.67 -0.87
CA ILE A 77 1.06 -4.94 0.17
C ILE A 77 1.87 -5.92 1.01
N CYS A 78 3.13 -5.55 1.21
CA CYS A 78 4.06 -6.21 2.08
C CYS A 78 3.88 -5.69 3.51
N ASP A 79 3.00 -6.32 4.28
CA ASP A 79 2.63 -5.93 5.65
C ASP A 79 3.63 -6.53 6.65
N ARG A 80 4.85 -5.96 6.63
CA ARG A 80 6.08 -6.55 7.16
C ARG A 80 5.96 -7.06 8.59
N ASP A 81 5.53 -6.21 9.53
CA ASP A 81 5.56 -6.59 10.95
C ASP A 81 4.39 -7.49 11.34
N ASN A 82 3.37 -7.57 10.48
CA ASN A 82 2.33 -8.60 10.57
C ASN A 82 2.73 -9.89 9.82
N ARG A 83 3.92 -9.94 9.21
CA ARG A 83 4.51 -11.12 8.56
C ARG A 83 3.61 -11.73 7.49
N ARG A 84 2.98 -10.88 6.69
CA ARG A 84 2.01 -11.27 5.66
C ARG A 84 2.09 -10.41 4.41
N VAL A 85 1.59 -10.96 3.31
CA VAL A 85 1.24 -10.21 2.10
C VAL A 85 -0.27 -10.12 2.03
N VAL A 86 -0.81 -8.91 1.87
CA VAL A 86 -2.24 -8.68 1.76
C VAL A 86 -2.61 -8.10 0.41
N ARG A 87 -3.75 -8.52 -0.14
CA ARG A 87 -4.43 -7.88 -1.25
C ARG A 87 -5.45 -6.89 -0.72
N TRP A 88 -5.48 -5.68 -1.27
CA TRP A 88 -6.48 -4.66 -0.94
C TRP A 88 -7.13 -4.14 -2.20
N SER A 89 -8.41 -4.47 -2.40
CA SER A 89 -9.16 -4.01 -3.57
C SER A 89 -9.26 -2.48 -3.61
N ARG A 90 -9.00 -1.87 -4.77
CA ARG A 90 -9.08 -0.41 -4.98
C ARG A 90 -10.51 0.04 -5.32
N ARG A 91 -11.44 -0.91 -5.44
CA ARG A 91 -12.86 -0.64 -5.71
C ARG A 91 -13.52 0.05 -4.51
N SER A 92 -14.43 0.97 -4.83
CA SER A 92 -15.22 1.72 -3.86
C SER A 92 -15.87 0.83 -2.80
N GLY A 93 -15.74 1.20 -1.53
CA GLY A 93 -16.34 0.47 -0.40
C GLY A 93 -15.45 -0.60 0.23
N THR A 94 -14.25 -0.85 -0.32
CA THR A 94 -13.27 -1.76 0.30
C THR A 94 -12.67 -1.11 1.54
N THR A 95 -12.82 -1.72 2.71
CA THR A 95 -12.29 -1.18 3.99
C THR A 95 -11.29 -2.09 4.69
N GLN A 96 -10.99 -3.24 4.10
CA GLN A 96 -10.11 -4.27 4.65
C GLN A 96 -9.42 -5.04 3.52
N GLY A 97 -8.21 -5.52 3.81
CA GLY A 97 -7.47 -6.42 2.94
C GLY A 97 -7.85 -7.89 3.15
N GLU A 98 -7.26 -8.72 2.30
CA GLU A 98 -7.32 -10.18 2.30
C GLU A 98 -5.90 -10.72 2.37
N ILE A 99 -5.66 -11.71 3.22
CA ILE A 99 -4.34 -12.33 3.34
C ILE A 99 -4.10 -13.24 2.14
N LEU A 100 -3.03 -12.98 1.39
CA LEU A 100 -2.58 -13.84 0.29
C LEU A 100 -1.55 -14.86 0.77
N ILE A 101 -0.62 -14.42 1.61
CA ILE A 101 0.46 -15.23 2.17
C ILE A 101 0.66 -14.80 3.62
N ASP A 102 0.81 -15.75 4.53
CA ASP A 102 1.10 -15.50 5.94
C ASP A 102 2.39 -16.18 6.40
N ASN A 103 2.83 -15.83 7.61
CA ASN A 103 4.01 -16.39 8.27
C ASN A 103 5.31 -16.25 7.45
N ILE A 104 5.46 -15.13 6.73
CA ILE A 104 6.67 -14.80 5.97
C ILE A 104 7.25 -13.46 6.39
N ASP A 105 8.57 -13.33 6.33
CA ASP A 105 9.20 -12.01 6.43
C ASP A 105 9.20 -11.38 5.04
N CYS A 106 8.15 -10.62 4.75
CA CYS A 106 8.04 -9.92 3.50
C CYS A 106 8.95 -8.69 3.48
N TYR A 107 9.76 -8.58 2.43
CA TYR A 107 10.71 -7.48 2.26
C TYR A 107 10.48 -6.68 0.97
N GLY A 108 10.20 -7.36 -0.14
CA GLY A 108 9.96 -6.71 -1.42
C GLY A 108 8.97 -7.50 -2.24
N LEU A 109 8.28 -6.81 -3.14
CA LEU A 109 7.32 -7.38 -4.05
C LEU A 109 7.76 -7.09 -5.49
N ALA A 110 7.49 -8.03 -6.36
CA ALA A 110 7.59 -7.86 -7.80
C ALA A 110 6.50 -8.72 -8.43
N MET A 111 5.93 -8.24 -9.52
CA MET A 111 4.93 -8.97 -10.30
C MET A 111 5.40 -8.95 -11.76
N ASP A 112 5.27 -10.09 -12.42
CA ASP A 112 5.56 -10.21 -13.85
C ASP A 112 4.42 -9.56 -14.64
N GLU A 113 4.76 -8.75 -15.63
CA GLU A 113 3.78 -8.23 -16.58
C GLU A 113 3.66 -9.25 -17.72
N GLN A 114 2.82 -10.27 -17.54
CA GLN A 114 2.52 -11.15 -18.67
C GLN A 114 1.62 -10.39 -19.66
N GLU A 115 2.22 -9.93 -20.76
CA GLU A 115 1.50 -9.52 -21.96
C GLU A 115 0.72 -10.75 -22.49
N TYR A 116 -0.60 -10.73 -22.37
CA TYR A 116 -1.49 -11.62 -23.14
C TYR A 116 -1.94 -10.93 -24.43
#